data_AF-U2TC16-F1
#
_entry.id   AF-U2TC16-F1
#
_cell.length_a   1.000
_cell.length_b   1.000
_cell.length_c   1.000
_cell.angle_alpha   90.00
_cell.angle_beta   90.00
_cell.angle_gamma   90.00
#
_symmetry.space_group_name_H-M   'P 1'
#
loop_
_entity.id
_entity.type
_entity.pdbx_description
1 polymer ?
#
loop_
_entity_poly.entity_id
_entity_poly.type
_entity_poly.pdbx_seq_one_letter_code
_entity_poly.pdbx_strand_id
1 'polypeptide(L)'
;MAAAGLKGELAMAKYAIAFDLDTDTLSKTYTGNSHTNAYTDIKNTLEKYGFIRQQGSVYFGNETVDAVKTVMAARKLASKYEWFEPSVRDIRMLRIEDDNDLMVAFRDDD
;
A
#
# COMPACT_ATOMS: atom_id res chain seq x y z
N MET A 1 2.14 -13.68 -42.47
CA MET A 1 1.48 -12.75 -41.53
C MET A 1 0.70 -13.59 -40.53
N ALA A 2 1.29 -13.87 -39.36
CA ALA A 2 0.62 -14.59 -38.29
C ALA A 2 0.05 -13.55 -37.33
N ALA A 3 -1.26 -13.62 -37.06
CA ALA A 3 -1.90 -12.82 -36.04
C ALA A 3 -1.27 -13.15 -34.69
N ALA A 4 -0.63 -12.15 -34.08
CA ALA A 4 -0.17 -12.23 -32.71
C ALA A 4 -1.40 -12.42 -31.82
N GLY A 5 -1.54 -13.60 -31.25
CA GLY A 5 -2.52 -13.84 -30.21
C GLY A 5 -2.16 -12.96 -29.02
N LEU A 6 -2.94 -11.90 -28.78
CA LEU A 6 -3.09 -11.32 -27.46
C LEU A 6 -3.72 -12.41 -26.58
N LYS A 7 -2.87 -13.26 -26.05
CA LYS A 7 -3.19 -14.08 -24.89
C LYS A 7 -3.35 -13.06 -23.78
N GLY A 8 -4.60 -12.70 -23.48
CA GLY A 8 -4.90 -12.00 -22.24
C GLY A 8 -4.30 -12.85 -21.13
N GLU A 9 -3.16 -12.41 -20.59
CA GLU A 9 -2.78 -12.79 -19.26
C GLU A 9 -4.01 -12.49 -18.41
N LEU A 10 -4.51 -13.48 -17.69
CA LEU A 10 -5.35 -13.18 -16.54
C LEU A 10 -4.45 -12.37 -15.62
N ALA A 11 -4.45 -11.04 -15.79
CA ALA A 11 -3.83 -10.13 -14.87
C ALA A 11 -4.51 -10.43 -13.53
N MET A 12 -3.77 -11.10 -12.63
CA MET A 12 -4.25 -11.30 -11.29
C MET A 12 -4.48 -9.91 -10.72
N ALA A 13 -5.71 -9.63 -10.29
CA ALA A 13 -6.10 -8.31 -9.84
C ALA A 13 -5.12 -7.84 -8.76
N LYS A 14 -4.44 -6.72 -9.02
CA LYS A 14 -3.46 -6.17 -8.09
C LYS A 14 -4.20 -5.38 -7.02
N TYR A 15 -3.79 -5.51 -5.76
CA TYR A 15 -4.43 -4.79 -4.65
C TYR A 15 -3.51 -3.74 -4.07
N ALA A 16 -4.08 -2.65 -3.55
CA ALA A 16 -3.34 -1.63 -2.84
C ALA A 16 -3.98 -1.25 -1.51
N ILE A 17 -3.15 -0.78 -0.59
CA ILE A 17 -3.57 -0.09 0.62
C ILE A 17 -3.16 1.36 0.48
N ALA A 18 -4.14 2.26 0.57
CA ALA A 18 -3.90 3.68 0.79
C ALA A 18 -4.43 4.03 2.18
N PHE A 19 -3.67 4.81 2.95
CA PHE A 19 -4.10 5.27 4.25
C PHE A 19 -3.67 6.69 4.51
N ASP A 20 -4.29 7.29 5.52
CA ASP A 20 -3.98 8.62 5.98
C ASP A 20 -4.13 8.68 7.50
N LEU A 21 -3.20 9.38 8.15
CA LEU A 21 -3.12 9.44 9.60
C LEU A 21 -3.39 10.86 10.10
N ASP A 22 -4.18 10.97 11.17
CA ASP A 22 -4.29 12.20 11.95
C ASP A 22 -3.02 12.42 12.77
N THR A 23 -2.21 13.38 12.37
CA THR A 23 -0.89 13.63 12.99
C THR A 23 -1.00 14.13 14.43
N ASP A 24 -2.09 14.84 14.74
CA ASP A 24 -2.32 15.37 16.09
C ASP A 24 -2.59 14.24 17.09
N THR A 25 -3.42 13.26 16.71
CA THR A 25 -3.68 12.06 17.49
C THR A 25 -2.44 11.18 17.54
N LEU A 26 -1.79 10.96 16.40
CA LEU A 26 -0.56 10.16 16.32
C LEU A 26 0.52 10.68 17.27
N SER A 27 0.71 12.00 17.34
CA SER A 27 1.71 12.62 18.24
C SER A 27 1.43 12.36 19.73
N LYS A 28 0.17 12.09 20.10
CA LYS A 28 -0.27 11.84 21.48
C LYS A 28 -0.29 10.36 21.81
N THR A 29 -0.56 9.50 20.83
CA THR A 29 -0.71 8.05 21.04
C THR A 29 0.56 7.27 20.74
N TYR A 30 1.45 7.78 19.88
CA TYR A 30 2.69 7.10 19.53
C TYR A 30 3.72 7.24 20.66
N THR A 31 4.10 6.12 21.27
CA THR A 31 5.02 6.09 22.43
C THR A 31 6.50 6.01 22.05
N GLY A 32 6.83 5.95 20.75
CA GLY A 32 8.21 5.95 20.28
C GLY A 32 8.83 7.34 20.21
N ASN A 33 10.16 7.41 20.13
CA ASN A 33 10.94 8.66 20.19
C ASN A 33 10.55 9.74 19.14
N SER A 34 10.03 9.34 17.98
CA SER A 34 9.56 10.26 16.94
C SER A 34 8.35 9.67 16.21
N HIS A 35 7.29 10.45 16.04
CA HIS A 35 6.08 10.04 15.32
C HIS A 35 6.37 9.67 13.85
N THR A 36 7.48 10.12 13.27
CA THR A 36 7.90 9.71 11.92
C THR A 36 8.20 8.22 11.83
N ASN A 37 8.56 7.57 12.94
CA ASN A 37 8.78 6.12 13.01
C ASN A 37 7.50 5.31 12.81
N ALA A 38 6.32 5.91 13.03
CA ALA A 38 5.03 5.28 12.76
C ALA A 38 4.90 4.81 11.29
N TYR A 39 5.37 5.63 10.34
CA TYR A 39 5.36 5.27 8.92
C TYR A 39 6.33 4.13 8.61
N THR A 40 7.47 4.06 9.30
CA THR A 40 8.42 2.95 9.21
C THR A 40 7.82 1.66 9.77
N ASP A 41 7.12 1.74 10.90
CA ASP A 41 6.40 0.62 11.51
C ASP A 41 5.33 0.04 10.59
N ILE A 42 4.55 0.93 9.96
CA ILE A 42 3.54 0.55 8.97
C ILE A 42 4.21 -0.10 7.77
N LYS A 43 5.24 0.53 7.19
CA LYS A 43 6.02 -0.01 6.06
C LYS A 43 6.51 -1.43 6.36
N ASN A 44 7.23 -1.60 7.46
CA ASN A 44 7.83 -2.88 7.84
C ASN A 44 6.77 -3.98 8.07
N THR A 45 5.56 -3.60 8.49
CA THR A 45 4.48 -4.55 8.67
C THR A 45 3.84 -4.91 7.33
N LEU A 46 3.54 -3.92 6.48
CA LEU A 46 2.96 -4.13 5.16
C LEU A 46 3.87 -4.94 4.22
N GLU A 47 5.18 -4.70 4.26
CA GLU A 47 6.17 -5.47 3.47
C GLU A 47 6.13 -6.97 3.78
N LYS A 48 5.86 -7.36 5.03
CA LYS A 48 5.71 -8.77 5.42
C LYS A 48 4.47 -9.43 4.82
N TYR A 49 3.49 -8.64 4.39
CA TYR A 49 2.30 -9.12 3.68
C TYR A 49 2.46 -9.06 2.16
N GLY A 50 3.62 -8.62 1.63
CA GLY A 50 3.89 -8.55 0.20
C GLY A 50 3.55 -7.20 -0.43
N PHE A 51 3.34 -6.15 0.38
CA PHE A 51 3.11 -4.79 -0.11
C PHE A 51 4.42 -4.02 -0.29
N ILE A 52 4.52 -3.28 -1.38
CA ILE A 52 5.67 -2.43 -1.73
C ILE A 52 5.20 -0.98 -1.77
N ARG A 53 5.91 -0.10 -1.07
CA ARG A 53 5.59 1.33 -1.02
C ARG A 53 5.83 1.98 -2.39
N GLN A 54 4.83 2.69 -2.92
CA GLN A 54 4.94 3.43 -4.17
C GLN A 54 5.21 4.91 -3.91
N GLN A 55 4.27 5.57 -3.26
CA GLN A 55 4.35 7.00 -2.94
C GLN A 55 3.62 7.28 -1.63
N GLY A 56 4.20 8.14 -0.78
CA GLY A 56 3.51 8.60 0.43
C GLY A 56 3.02 7.43 1.29
N SER A 57 1.70 7.34 1.48
CA SER A 57 1.01 6.30 2.25
C SER A 57 0.28 5.28 1.36
N VAL A 58 0.76 5.10 0.12
CA VAL A 58 0.20 4.17 -0.87
C VAL A 58 1.15 3.01 -1.09
N TYR A 59 0.61 1.80 -0.96
CA TYR A 59 1.33 0.54 -1.02
C TYR A 59 0.65 -0.41 -1.99
N PHE A 60 1.40 -0.95 -2.94
CA PHE A 60 0.90 -1.90 -3.92
C PHE A 60 1.32 -3.32 -3.55
N GLY A 61 0.39 -4.26 -3.59
CA GLY A 61 0.66 -5.67 -3.39
C GLY A 61 1.42 -6.26 -4.57
N ASN A 62 2.31 -7.21 -4.30
CA ASN A 62 2.90 -8.06 -5.33
C ASN A 62 1.92 -9.17 -5.76
N GLU A 63 2.36 -10.06 -6.67
CA GLU A 63 1.60 -11.21 -7.20
C GLU A 63 1.01 -12.15 -6.12
N THR A 64 1.51 -12.09 -4.89
CA THR A 64 1.06 -12.93 -3.77
C THR A 64 -0.02 -12.29 -2.91
N VAL A 65 -0.44 -11.07 -3.24
CA VAL A 65 -1.41 -10.28 -2.47
C VAL A 65 -2.78 -10.36 -3.12
N ASP A 66 -3.76 -10.83 -2.35
CA ASP A 66 -5.18 -10.80 -2.68
C ASP A 66 -5.96 -9.90 -1.69
N ALA A 67 -7.28 -9.81 -1.88
CA ALA A 67 -8.16 -9.05 -0.99
C ALA A 67 -8.09 -9.54 0.47
N VAL A 68 -7.98 -10.85 0.69
CA VAL A 68 -7.93 -11.44 2.04
C VAL A 68 -6.64 -11.02 2.75
N LYS A 69 -5.50 -11.14 2.08
CA LYS A 69 -4.19 -10.72 2.59
C LYS A 69 -4.13 -9.23 2.87
N THR A 70 -4.84 -8.43 2.06
CA THR A 70 -5.02 -6.99 2.28
C THR A 70 -5.75 -6.71 3.60
N VAL A 71 -6.88 -7.39 3.85
CA VAL A 71 -7.61 -7.29 5.12
C VAL A 71 -6.75 -7.78 6.29
N MET A 72 -6.00 -8.88 6.12
CA MET A 72 -5.11 -9.38 7.17
C MET A 72 -4.00 -8.40 7.52
N ALA A 73 -3.43 -7.71 6.52
CA ALA A 73 -2.41 -6.69 6.74
C ALA A 73 -2.95 -5.51 7.55
N ALA A 74 -4.12 -4.98 7.18
CA ALA A 74 -4.78 -3.91 7.92
C ALA A 74 -5.12 -4.31 9.37
N ARG A 75 -5.68 -5.51 9.56
CA ARG A 75 -5.95 -6.07 10.90
C ARG A 75 -4.67 -6.23 11.72
N LYS A 76 -3.57 -6.63 11.09
CA LYS A 76 -2.29 -6.79 11.77
C LYS A 76 -1.71 -5.45 12.23
N LEU A 77 -1.88 -4.38 11.46
CA LEU A 77 -1.49 -3.04 11.90
C LEU A 77 -2.26 -2.64 13.15
N ALA A 78 -3.60 -2.71 13.12
CA ALA A 78 -4.45 -2.36 14.25
C ALA A 78 -4.16 -3.22 15.50
N SER A 79 -3.95 -4.53 15.34
CA SER A 79 -3.70 -5.41 16.48
C SER A 79 -2.29 -5.32 17.06
N LYS A 80 -1.32 -4.83 16.28
CA LYS A 80 0.10 -4.77 16.67
C LYS A 80 0.46 -3.43 17.29
N TYR A 81 -0.21 -2.36 16.85
CA TYR A 81 0.12 -1.00 17.19
C TYR A 81 -1.11 -0.32 17.78
N GLU A 82 -1.15 -0.18 19.11
CA GLU A 82 -2.29 0.44 19.83
C GLU A 82 -2.59 1.86 19.35
N TRP A 83 -1.57 2.59 18.87
CA TRP A 83 -1.72 3.93 18.33
C TRP A 83 -2.34 3.96 16.93
N PHE A 84 -2.34 2.85 16.19
CA PHE A 84 -2.69 2.84 14.77
C PHE A 84 -4.17 3.15 14.56
N GLU A 85 -5.08 2.37 15.13
CA GLU A 85 -6.52 2.57 14.94
C GLU A 85 -7.01 3.97 15.35
N PRO A 86 -6.62 4.52 16.52
CA PRO A 86 -6.98 5.90 16.89
C PRO A 86 -6.43 6.96 15.93
N SER A 87 -5.29 6.70 15.29
CA SER A 87 -4.62 7.66 14.41
C SER A 87 -5.07 7.59 12.96
N VAL A 88 -5.86 6.58 12.54
CA VAL A 88 -6.29 6.43 11.15
C VAL A 88 -7.44 7.40 10.86
N ARG A 89 -7.20 8.35 9.93
CA ARG A 89 -8.24 9.25 9.40
C ARG A 89 -9.01 8.59 8.25
N ASP A 90 -8.31 7.89 7.37
CA ASP A 90 -8.89 7.11 6.27
C ASP A 90 -7.98 5.92 5.93
N ILE A 91 -8.58 4.79 5.55
CA ILE A 91 -7.85 3.63 5.01
C ILE A 91 -8.71 2.91 3.98
N ARG A 92 -8.13 2.57 2.83
CA ARG A 92 -8.81 1.97 1.68
C ARG A 92 -8.03 0.76 1.17
N MET A 93 -8.77 -0.31 0.89
CA MET A 93 -8.35 -1.34 -0.05
C MET A 93 -8.79 -0.91 -1.44
N LEU A 94 -7.85 -0.89 -2.39
CA LEU A 94 -8.12 -0.61 -3.79
C LEU A 94 -7.78 -1.85 -4.62
N ARG A 95 -8.54 -2.08 -5.68
CA ARG A 95 -8.19 -3.04 -6.73
C ARG A 95 -7.73 -2.24 -7.94
N ILE A 96 -6.54 -2.57 -8.45
CA ILE A 96 -5.90 -1.94 -9.59
C ILE A 96 -6.13 -2.87 -10.78
N GLU A 97 -6.85 -2.38 -11.78
CA GLU A 97 -6.97 -3.06 -13.07
C GLU A 97 -5.76 -2.78 -13.96
N ASP A 98 -5.29 -1.52 -13.97
CA ASP A 98 -4.19 -1.05 -14.80
C ASP A 98 -3.11 -0.38 -13.95
N ASP A 99 -1.91 -0.96 -13.92
CA ASP A 99 -0.75 -0.44 -13.18
C ASP A 99 0.28 0.17 -14.15
N ASN A 100 0.02 1.39 -14.59
CA ASN A 100 0.85 2.10 -15.57
C ASN A 100 1.66 3.23 -14.90
N ASP A 101 2.99 3.20 -15.07
CA ASP A 101 3.87 4.31 -14.65
C ASP A 101 3.84 5.42 -15.71
N LEU A 102 3.26 6.57 -15.36
CA LEU A 102 3.18 7.73 -16.25
C LEU A 102 4.43 8.61 -16.23
N MET A 103 5.43 8.34 -15.37
CA MET A 103 6.68 9.11 -15.37
C MET A 103 7.41 9.04 -16.72
N VAL A 104 7.21 7.97 -17.48
CA VAL A 104 7.75 7.81 -18.84
C VAL A 104 7.26 8.88 -19.81
N ALA A 105 6.07 9.45 -19.59
CA ALA A 105 5.51 10.49 -20.46
C ALA A 105 6.14 11.88 -20.27
N PHE A 106 6.98 12.06 -19.24
CA PHE A 106 7.68 13.32 -18.96
C PHE A 106 9.21 13.16 -19.02
N ARG A 107 9.70 11.98 -19.36
CA ARG A 107 11.11 11.65 -19.52
C ARG A 107 11.38 11.34 -20.99
N ASP A 108 11.15 12.34 -21.84
CA ASP A 108 11.69 12.30 -23.19
C ASP A 108 13.16 12.72 -23.11
N ASP A 109 14.07 11.77 -23.35
CA ASP A 109 15.47 12.05 -23.69
C ASP A 109 15.50 12.50 -25.17
N ASP A 110 15.34 13.81 -25.42
CA ASP A 110 15.82 14.46 -26.65
C ASP A 110 17.32 14.83 -26.51
#